data_AF-A0A9W8UBH5-F1
#
_entry.id   AF-A0A9W8UBH5-F1
#
_cell.length_a   1.000
_cell.length_b   1.000
_cell.length_c   1.000
_cell.angle_alpha   90.00
_cell.angle_beta   90.00
_cell.angle_gamma   90.00
#
_symmetry.space_group_name_H-M   'P 1'
#
loop_
_entity.id
_entity.type
_entity.pdbx_description
1 polymer ?
#
loop_
_entity_poly.entity_id
_entity_poly.type
_entity_poly.pdbx_seq_one_letter_code
_entity_poly.pdbx_strand_id
1 'polypeptide(L)'
;MSFYKVLLAALSITAVNAKPLIPSKVARADPPEPSPYPLGEACGNEWEYVNFDPANEADQRLLRQLHDVICTGEVRSLASRGYTAAEEAKTGTNAVFNLFFDPEEETPDVVSDILKMIRGDDSSSASFIGPVVGEMVVDNKDFSPDFSCDEEGELAYTDHDEADGLQKIHFCPIAFEKPGLDSIDCGALDSYPSEKMDTFSRVVLHEITHGENVGPESELSAQIKDIENDDEGIAYGINRAHALVREKIGQEVYNADNYAYMSLDAWVSWTCTPRENRDAWASFFPDPPPDYE
;
A
#
# COMPACT_ATOMS: atom_id res chain seq x y z
N MET A 1 -44.29 -15.91 74.28
CA MET A 1 -45.35 -15.54 73.32
C MET A 1 -44.77 -14.52 72.34
N SER A 2 -44.82 -14.83 71.03
CA SER A 2 -44.89 -13.85 69.92
C SER A 2 -43.64 -13.00 69.61
N PHE A 3 -43.20 -12.75 68.37
CA PHE A 3 -43.35 -13.33 67.03
C PHE A 3 -42.30 -12.59 66.14
N TYR A 4 -41.53 -13.32 65.33
CA TYR A 4 -41.03 -13.04 63.97
C TYR A 4 -40.58 -11.63 63.51
N LYS A 5 -39.39 -11.59 62.89
CA LYS A 5 -39.17 -11.11 61.50
C LYS A 5 -37.72 -11.39 61.06
N VAL A 6 -37.51 -12.49 60.35
CA VAL A 6 -36.33 -12.70 59.49
C VAL A 6 -36.83 -12.68 58.06
N LEU A 7 -36.40 -11.67 57.30
CA LEU A 7 -36.71 -11.50 55.89
C LEU A 7 -35.72 -12.35 55.08
N LEU A 8 -36.19 -13.47 54.53
CA LEU A 8 -35.46 -14.23 53.51
C LEU A 8 -35.84 -13.68 52.14
N ALA A 9 -34.90 -13.00 51.49
CA ALA A 9 -35.02 -12.59 50.10
C ALA A 9 -34.82 -13.83 49.21
N ALA A 10 -35.90 -14.28 48.57
CA ALA A 10 -35.84 -15.29 47.52
C ALA A 10 -35.45 -14.61 46.19
N LEU A 11 -34.22 -14.84 45.73
CA LEU A 11 -33.78 -14.48 44.38
C LEU A 11 -34.32 -15.52 43.39
N SER A 12 -35.43 -15.20 42.74
CA SER A 12 -35.93 -15.94 41.58
C SER A 12 -35.16 -15.50 40.34
N ILE A 13 -34.11 -16.23 39.96
CA ILE A 13 -33.50 -16.08 38.64
C ILE A 13 -34.46 -16.73 37.63
N THR A 14 -35.19 -15.91 36.89
CA THR A 14 -35.92 -16.38 35.72
C THR A 14 -34.91 -16.61 34.61
N ALA A 15 -34.71 -17.87 34.23
CA ALA A 15 -33.97 -18.22 33.03
C ALA A 15 -34.79 -17.76 31.81
N VAL A 16 -34.45 -16.58 31.29
CA VAL A 16 -34.91 -16.14 29.99
C VAL A 16 -34.15 -16.97 28.96
N ASN A 17 -34.85 -17.87 28.27
CA ASN A 17 -34.38 -18.50 27.04
C ASN A 17 -34.15 -17.40 25.99
N ALA A 18 -32.96 -16.81 26.00
CA ALA A 18 -32.49 -16.00 24.88
C ALA A 18 -32.32 -16.94 23.68
N LYS A 19 -33.11 -16.70 22.62
CA LYS A 19 -32.87 -17.33 21.32
C LYS A 19 -31.41 -17.05 20.91
N PRO A 20 -30.69 -18.01 20.31
CA PRO A 20 -29.40 -17.71 19.72
C PRO A 20 -29.60 -16.63 18.67
N LEU A 21 -28.92 -15.49 18.84
CA LEU A 21 -28.79 -14.49 17.79
C LEU A 21 -27.98 -15.16 16.67
N ILE A 22 -28.66 -15.55 15.60
CA ILE A 22 -28.01 -15.86 14.33
C ILE A 22 -27.40 -14.53 13.88
N PRO A 23 -26.08 -14.44 13.61
CA PRO A 23 -25.49 -13.22 13.09
C PRO A 23 -26.26 -12.85 11.82
N SER A 24 -26.87 -11.66 11.83
CA SER A 24 -27.40 -11.09 10.60
C SER A 24 -26.21 -10.94 9.67
N LYS A 25 -26.25 -11.63 8.52
CA LYS A 25 -25.33 -11.31 7.43
C LYS A 25 -25.47 -9.81 7.19
N VAL A 26 -24.42 -9.06 7.53
CA VAL A 26 -24.26 -7.69 7.05
C VAL A 26 -24.37 -7.81 5.55
N ALA A 27 -25.40 -7.19 4.97
CA ALA A 27 -25.44 -7.03 3.53
C ALA A 27 -24.18 -6.25 3.19
N ARG A 28 -23.26 -6.90 2.46
CA ARG A 28 -22.11 -6.23 1.87
C ARG A 28 -22.72 -5.07 1.08
N ALA A 29 -22.38 -3.83 1.44
CA ALA A 29 -22.75 -2.68 0.63
C ALA A 29 -22.29 -2.99 -0.80
N ASP A 30 -23.11 -2.64 -1.78
CA ASP A 30 -22.63 -2.66 -3.16
C ASP A 30 -21.33 -1.83 -3.20
N PRO A 31 -20.29 -2.30 -3.91
CA PRO A 31 -19.05 -1.55 -4.01
C PRO A 31 -19.38 -0.13 -4.47
N PRO A 32 -18.69 0.90 -3.92
CA PRO A 32 -18.93 2.28 -4.32
C PRO A 32 -18.89 2.41 -5.85
N GLU A 33 -19.78 3.22 -6.41
CA GLU A 33 -19.70 3.52 -7.84
C GLU A 33 -18.31 4.08 -8.14
N PRO A 34 -17.62 3.59 -9.19
CA PRO A 34 -16.35 4.16 -9.63
C PRO A 34 -16.39 5.68 -9.68
N SER A 35 -15.34 6.33 -9.19
CA SER A 35 -15.15 7.76 -9.35
C SER A 35 -15.31 8.13 -10.83
N PRO A 36 -16.07 9.18 -11.19
CA PRO A 36 -16.13 9.65 -12.56
C PRO A 36 -14.79 10.30 -12.93
N TYR A 37 -13.93 9.57 -13.65
CA TYR A 37 -12.70 10.13 -14.20
C TYR A 37 -13.02 11.40 -15.01
N PRO A 38 -12.43 12.57 -14.69
CA PRO A 38 -12.86 13.85 -15.26
C PRO A 38 -12.67 13.98 -16.78
N LEU A 39 -11.93 13.06 -17.42
CA LEU A 39 -11.73 13.04 -18.88
C LEU A 39 -12.41 11.85 -19.59
N GLY A 40 -13.23 11.03 -18.91
CA GLY A 40 -13.85 9.86 -19.53
C GLY A 40 -14.54 8.88 -18.58
N GLU A 41 -14.45 7.59 -18.89
CA GLU A 41 -14.90 6.51 -18.02
C GLU A 41 -13.74 6.02 -17.15
N ALA A 42 -13.99 5.86 -15.84
CA ALA A 42 -13.02 5.24 -14.95
C ALA A 42 -12.90 3.73 -15.19
N CYS A 43 -11.74 3.17 -14.85
CA CYS A 43 -11.42 1.76 -15.11
C CYS A 43 -11.71 0.80 -13.94
N GLY A 44 -12.59 1.17 -13.01
CA GLY A 44 -12.93 0.36 -11.83
C GLY A 44 -12.74 1.14 -10.54
N ASN A 45 -11.91 0.63 -9.64
CA ASN A 45 -11.61 1.28 -8.34
C ASN A 45 -10.53 2.37 -8.51
N GLU A 46 -10.81 3.34 -9.39
CA GLU A 46 -9.98 4.52 -9.62
C GLU A 46 -10.28 5.61 -8.58
N TRP A 47 -9.29 6.44 -8.25
CA TRP A 47 -9.38 7.51 -7.26
C TRP A 47 -10.46 8.55 -7.56
N GLU A 48 -10.91 9.24 -6.52
CA GLU A 48 -11.51 10.57 -6.68
C GLU A 48 -10.42 11.61 -6.98
N TYR A 49 -10.66 12.46 -7.98
CA TYR A 49 -9.74 13.53 -8.36
C TYR A 49 -10.33 14.89 -8.03
N VAL A 50 -9.63 15.70 -7.24
CA VAL A 50 -10.07 17.04 -6.85
C VAL A 50 -9.04 18.11 -7.24
N ASN A 51 -9.53 19.33 -7.46
CA ASN A 51 -8.73 20.50 -7.85
C ASN A 51 -7.93 20.39 -9.17
N PHE A 52 -8.25 19.43 -10.03
CA PHE A 52 -7.80 19.44 -11.43
C PHE A 52 -8.76 20.27 -12.30
N ASP A 53 -8.21 21.15 -13.16
CA ASP A 53 -8.97 21.84 -14.20
C ASP A 53 -8.97 21.00 -15.50
N PRO A 54 -10.09 20.34 -15.85
CA PRO A 54 -10.14 19.53 -17.06
C PRO A 54 -10.05 20.35 -18.35
N ALA A 55 -10.13 21.68 -18.29
CA ALA A 55 -9.87 22.56 -19.44
C ALA A 55 -8.38 22.94 -19.58
N ASN A 56 -7.55 22.72 -18.55
CA ASN A 56 -6.13 23.01 -18.55
C ASN A 56 -5.32 21.84 -19.11
N GLU A 57 -4.49 22.10 -20.13
CA GLU A 57 -3.70 21.04 -20.78
C GLU A 57 -2.65 20.38 -19.85
N ALA A 58 -2.12 21.10 -18.87
CA ALA A 58 -1.17 20.55 -17.90
C ALA A 58 -1.89 19.59 -16.96
N ASP A 59 -2.96 20.01 -16.32
CA ASP A 59 -3.78 19.18 -15.43
C ASP A 59 -4.31 17.95 -16.17
N GLN A 60 -4.73 18.09 -17.43
CA GLN A 60 -5.11 16.94 -18.25
C GLN A 60 -3.97 15.92 -18.46
N ARG A 61 -2.71 16.36 -18.56
CA ARG A 61 -1.57 15.43 -18.68
C ARG A 61 -1.34 14.69 -17.38
N LEU A 62 -1.39 15.37 -16.25
CA LEU A 62 -1.25 14.76 -14.92
C LEU A 62 -2.38 13.75 -14.67
N LEU A 63 -3.62 14.15 -14.93
CA LEU A 63 -4.80 13.27 -14.85
C LEU A 63 -4.67 12.04 -15.75
N ARG A 64 -4.09 12.16 -16.95
CA ARG A 64 -3.88 11.00 -17.82
C ARG A 64 -2.85 10.03 -17.23
N GLN A 65 -1.76 10.55 -16.68
CA GLN A 65 -0.74 9.69 -16.06
C GLN A 65 -1.28 8.98 -14.80
N LEU A 66 -2.05 9.68 -13.96
CA LEU A 66 -2.75 9.11 -12.80
C LEU A 66 -3.83 8.09 -13.19
N HIS A 67 -4.53 8.32 -14.29
CA HIS A 67 -5.49 7.36 -14.83
C HIS A 67 -4.75 6.12 -15.36
N ASP A 68 -3.75 6.32 -16.21
CA ASP A 68 -3.03 5.24 -16.89
C ASP A 68 -2.34 4.31 -15.88
N VAL A 69 -1.74 4.84 -14.80
CA VAL A 69 -1.05 4.02 -13.79
C VAL A 69 -1.99 3.05 -13.06
N ILE A 70 -3.26 3.42 -12.89
CA ILE A 70 -4.31 2.54 -12.33
C ILE A 70 -4.89 1.64 -13.43
N CYS A 71 -5.25 2.22 -14.56
CA CYS A 71 -6.07 1.58 -15.58
C CYS A 71 -5.34 0.62 -16.52
N THR A 72 -4.04 0.82 -16.72
CA THR A 72 -3.18 -0.17 -17.37
C THR A 72 -2.87 -1.34 -16.44
N GLY A 73 -3.13 -1.19 -15.13
CA GLY A 73 -2.89 -2.19 -14.11
C GLY A 73 -1.44 -2.23 -13.61
N GLU A 74 -0.65 -1.17 -13.78
CA GLU A 74 0.73 -1.10 -13.32
C GLU A 74 0.84 -1.27 -11.79
N VAL A 75 0.12 -0.45 -11.01
CA VAL A 75 0.13 -0.53 -9.54
C VAL A 75 -0.37 -1.90 -9.05
N ARG A 76 -1.46 -2.39 -9.66
CA ARG A 76 -1.98 -3.73 -9.37
C ARG A 76 -0.94 -4.82 -9.66
N SER A 77 -0.15 -4.66 -10.71
CA SER A 77 0.91 -5.61 -11.07
C SER A 77 2.05 -5.60 -10.07
N LEU A 78 2.46 -4.42 -9.58
CA LEU A 78 3.44 -4.30 -8.49
C LEU A 78 2.92 -4.98 -7.22
N ALA A 79 1.75 -4.57 -6.73
CA ALA A 79 1.16 -5.14 -5.52
C ALA A 79 0.94 -6.66 -5.63
N SER A 80 0.58 -7.16 -6.82
CA SER A 80 0.45 -8.61 -7.05
C SER A 80 1.77 -9.36 -6.98
N ARG A 81 2.87 -8.74 -7.42
CA ARG A 81 4.21 -9.36 -7.38
C ARG A 81 4.80 -9.30 -5.99
N GLY A 82 4.65 -8.18 -5.28
CA GLY A 82 5.01 -8.10 -3.86
C GLY A 82 4.20 -9.10 -3.03
N TYR A 83 2.89 -9.23 -3.27
CA TYR A 83 2.04 -10.26 -2.65
C TYR A 83 2.61 -11.67 -2.88
N THR A 84 3.02 -11.98 -4.11
CA THR A 84 3.62 -13.29 -4.43
C THR A 84 4.93 -13.52 -3.66
N ALA A 85 5.79 -12.50 -3.57
CA ALA A 85 7.04 -12.59 -2.82
C ALA A 85 6.78 -12.87 -1.32
N ALA A 86 5.81 -12.18 -0.73
CA ALA A 86 5.40 -12.39 0.66
C ALA A 86 4.79 -13.78 0.89
N GLU A 87 3.91 -14.26 0.00
CA GLU A 87 3.35 -15.62 0.09
C GLU A 87 4.43 -16.71 -0.03
N GLU A 88 5.42 -16.53 -0.90
CA GLU A 88 6.55 -17.45 -1.03
C GLU A 88 7.42 -17.46 0.25
N ALA A 89 7.61 -16.30 0.89
CA ALA A 89 8.35 -16.17 2.14
C ALA A 89 7.71 -16.92 3.33
N LYS A 90 6.39 -17.18 3.31
CA LYS A 90 5.70 -17.96 4.35
C LYS A 90 6.16 -19.41 4.44
N THR A 91 6.61 -19.98 3.33
CA THR A 91 6.91 -21.43 3.22
C THR A 91 8.35 -21.73 2.82
N GLY A 92 9.15 -20.70 2.55
CA GLY A 92 10.52 -20.83 2.10
C GLY A 92 11.29 -19.51 2.21
N THR A 93 12.43 -19.45 1.55
CA THR A 93 13.21 -18.22 1.44
C THR A 93 12.88 -17.54 0.12
N ASN A 94 12.43 -16.28 0.17
CA ASN A 94 12.31 -15.43 -1.01
C ASN A 94 13.32 -14.28 -0.85
N ALA A 95 14.34 -14.25 -1.70
CA ALA A 95 15.44 -13.31 -1.55
C ALA A 95 15.01 -11.85 -1.73
N VAL A 96 14.00 -11.58 -2.58
CA VAL A 96 13.44 -10.23 -2.72
C VAL A 96 12.71 -9.81 -1.45
N PHE A 97 11.85 -10.65 -0.88
CA PHE A 97 11.18 -10.33 0.38
C PHE A 97 12.18 -10.04 1.50
N ASN A 98 13.19 -10.90 1.65
CA ASN A 98 14.18 -10.81 2.72
C ASN A 98 15.11 -9.59 2.63
N LEU A 99 15.14 -8.88 1.50
CA LEU A 99 15.89 -7.62 1.37
C LEU A 99 15.16 -6.45 2.04
N PHE A 100 13.83 -6.54 2.18
CA PHE A 100 12.98 -5.45 2.67
C PHE A 100 12.25 -5.79 3.97
N PHE A 101 12.07 -7.06 4.29
CA PHE A 101 11.31 -7.49 5.47
C PHE A 101 12.01 -8.63 6.18
N ASP A 102 11.96 -8.63 7.51
CA ASP A 102 12.43 -9.77 8.30
C ASP A 102 11.40 -10.91 8.17
N PRO A 103 11.79 -12.12 7.72
CA PRO A 103 10.85 -13.23 7.52
C PRO A 103 10.44 -13.95 8.82
N GLU A 104 10.67 -13.34 9.99
CA GLU A 104 10.19 -13.87 11.28
C GLU A 104 8.65 -13.97 11.34
N GLU A 105 8.15 -14.70 12.35
CA GLU A 105 6.75 -15.12 12.45
C GLU A 105 5.79 -13.91 12.31
N GLU A 106 4.80 -14.05 11.42
CA GLU A 106 3.73 -13.08 11.07
C GLU A 106 4.08 -11.97 10.06
N THR A 107 5.35 -11.54 9.89
CA THR A 107 5.67 -10.44 8.93
C THR A 107 5.24 -10.75 7.50
N PRO A 108 5.51 -11.95 6.93
CA PRO A 108 5.03 -12.28 5.59
C PRO A 108 3.49 -12.31 5.48
N ASP A 109 2.78 -12.66 6.56
CA ASP A 109 1.31 -12.64 6.59
C ASP A 109 0.79 -11.20 6.52
N VAL A 110 1.29 -10.32 7.39
CA VAL A 110 0.93 -8.90 7.41
C VAL A 110 1.18 -8.25 6.04
N VAL A 111 2.39 -8.43 5.49
CA VAL A 111 2.76 -7.84 4.20
C VAL A 111 1.87 -8.37 3.07
N SER A 112 1.60 -9.68 3.05
CA SER A 112 0.72 -10.27 2.05
C SER A 112 -0.72 -9.76 2.17
N ASP A 113 -1.25 -9.55 3.38
CA ASP A 113 -2.62 -9.08 3.57
C ASP A 113 -2.78 -7.64 3.08
N ILE A 114 -1.83 -6.76 3.40
CA ILE A 114 -1.80 -5.37 2.92
C ILE A 114 -1.76 -5.33 1.38
N LEU A 115 -0.81 -6.05 0.78
CA LEU A 115 -0.68 -6.07 -0.69
C LEU A 115 -1.87 -6.75 -1.37
N LYS A 116 -2.56 -7.67 -0.68
CA LYS A 116 -3.82 -8.26 -1.13
C LYS A 116 -4.96 -7.23 -1.14
N MET A 117 -5.06 -6.39 -0.11
CA MET A 117 -6.04 -5.30 -0.08
C MET A 117 -5.85 -4.36 -1.27
N ILE A 118 -4.60 -3.98 -1.57
CA ILE A 118 -4.28 -3.08 -2.68
C ILE A 118 -4.51 -3.75 -4.05
N ARG A 119 -4.02 -4.96 -4.28
CA ARG A 119 -4.14 -5.62 -5.60
C ARG A 119 -5.57 -6.05 -5.95
N GLY A 120 -6.44 -6.21 -4.95
CA GLY A 120 -7.79 -6.73 -5.09
C GLY A 120 -7.87 -8.25 -5.27
N ASP A 121 -9.09 -8.79 -5.24
CA ASP A 121 -9.32 -10.24 -5.42
C ASP A 121 -9.20 -10.67 -6.88
N ASP A 122 -8.56 -11.82 -7.14
CA ASP A 122 -8.50 -12.45 -8.47
C ASP A 122 -9.85 -13.08 -8.93
N SER A 123 -10.91 -12.93 -8.12
CA SER A 123 -12.19 -13.62 -8.31
C SER A 123 -13.18 -12.91 -9.23
N SER A 124 -12.94 -11.64 -9.57
CA SER A 124 -13.78 -10.89 -10.52
C SER A 124 -13.32 -11.07 -11.97
N SER A 125 -14.28 -11.20 -12.88
CA SER A 125 -14.06 -11.22 -14.34
C SER A 125 -13.44 -9.92 -14.89
N ALA A 126 -13.36 -8.89 -14.05
CA ALA A 126 -12.65 -7.66 -14.32
C ALA A 126 -11.50 -7.54 -13.31
N SER A 127 -10.28 -7.41 -13.83
CA SER A 127 -9.05 -7.40 -13.07
C SER A 127 -8.74 -6.00 -12.54
N PHE A 128 -9.59 -5.49 -11.65
CA PHE A 128 -9.45 -4.16 -11.07
C PHE A 128 -8.49 -4.17 -9.89
N ILE A 129 -7.89 -3.00 -9.62
CA ILE A 129 -7.19 -2.74 -8.37
C ILE A 129 -8.17 -2.86 -7.19
N GLY A 130 -7.68 -3.04 -5.97
CA GLY A 130 -8.51 -3.22 -4.77
C GLY A 130 -9.44 -2.04 -4.50
N PRO A 131 -10.64 -2.28 -3.94
CA PRO A 131 -11.59 -1.20 -3.61
C PRO A 131 -11.01 -0.12 -2.69
N VAL A 132 -10.08 -0.51 -1.81
CA VAL A 132 -9.37 0.39 -0.88
C VAL A 132 -8.70 1.58 -1.60
N VAL A 133 -8.23 1.36 -2.83
CA VAL A 133 -7.61 2.41 -3.65
C VAL A 133 -8.66 3.39 -4.19
N GLY A 134 -9.84 2.90 -4.58
CA GLY A 134 -10.93 3.75 -5.08
C GLY A 134 -11.59 4.63 -4.02
N GLU A 135 -11.32 4.37 -2.74
CA GLU A 135 -11.79 5.18 -1.61
C GLU A 135 -10.85 6.37 -1.33
N MET A 136 -9.66 6.41 -1.93
CA MET A 136 -8.69 7.49 -1.74
C MET A 136 -8.96 8.67 -2.68
N VAL A 137 -8.53 9.85 -2.24
CA VAL A 137 -8.69 11.12 -2.98
C VAL A 137 -7.31 11.64 -3.39
N VAL A 138 -7.16 11.99 -4.66
CA VAL A 138 -5.97 12.69 -5.19
C VAL A 138 -6.29 14.16 -5.37
N ASP A 139 -5.53 15.02 -4.70
CA ASP A 139 -5.67 16.47 -4.77
C ASP A 139 -4.52 17.09 -5.58
N ASN A 140 -4.85 17.93 -6.57
CA ASN A 140 -3.85 18.65 -7.35
C ASN A 140 -3.32 19.92 -6.64
N LYS A 141 -3.86 20.29 -5.47
CA LYS A 141 -3.34 21.39 -4.65
C LYS A 141 -2.49 20.84 -3.52
N ASP A 142 -1.42 21.56 -3.25
CA ASP A 142 -0.69 21.44 -2.00
C ASP A 142 -1.61 21.89 -0.84
N PHE A 143 -1.99 20.96 0.04
CA PHE A 143 -3.03 21.14 1.06
C PHE A 143 -2.53 20.95 2.51
N SER A 144 -1.38 20.30 2.71
CA SER A 144 -0.84 20.08 4.06
C SER A 144 -0.09 21.32 4.58
N PRO A 145 -0.18 21.63 5.89
CA PRO A 145 0.70 22.61 6.52
C PRO A 145 2.09 22.05 6.85
N ASP A 146 2.22 20.72 6.92
CA ASP A 146 3.42 20.02 7.39
C ASP A 146 4.25 19.44 6.23
N PHE A 147 3.65 19.24 5.05
CA PHE A 147 4.30 18.76 3.84
C PHE A 147 4.10 19.73 2.69
N SER A 148 5.09 19.83 1.79
CA SER A 148 4.98 20.66 0.60
C SER A 148 5.88 20.18 -0.53
N CYS A 149 5.41 20.34 -1.77
CA CYS A 149 6.22 20.06 -2.97
C CYS A 149 7.33 21.08 -3.24
N ASP A 150 7.41 22.15 -2.44
CA ASP A 150 8.55 23.06 -2.46
C ASP A 150 9.78 22.48 -1.70
N GLU A 151 9.60 21.39 -0.95
CA GLU A 151 10.69 20.68 -0.30
C GLU A 151 11.54 19.90 -1.32
N GLU A 152 12.86 20.02 -1.20
CA GLU A 152 13.78 19.45 -2.18
C GLU A 152 13.72 17.91 -2.15
N GLY A 153 13.29 17.33 -3.27
CA GLY A 153 13.23 15.87 -3.45
C GLY A 153 11.89 15.24 -3.12
N GLU A 154 10.92 16.01 -2.65
CA GLU A 154 9.57 15.52 -2.31
C GLU A 154 8.81 15.05 -3.55
N LEU A 155 8.48 13.76 -3.60
CA LEU A 155 7.80 13.15 -4.75
C LEU A 155 6.28 13.22 -4.61
N ALA A 156 5.76 12.98 -3.41
CA ALA A 156 4.36 13.01 -3.07
C ALA A 156 4.23 12.95 -1.55
N TYR A 157 3.04 13.27 -1.03
CA TYR A 157 2.69 13.02 0.35
C TYR A 157 1.23 12.62 0.50
N THR A 158 0.93 11.96 1.61
CA THR A 158 -0.42 11.56 2.02
C THR A 158 -0.73 12.09 3.41
N ASP A 159 -1.74 12.96 3.54
CA ASP A 159 -2.08 13.62 4.80
C ASP A 159 -3.57 13.98 4.88
N HIS A 160 -4.04 14.37 6.07
CA HIS A 160 -5.40 14.90 6.26
C HIS A 160 -5.48 16.38 5.90
N ASP A 161 -6.35 16.73 4.96
CA ASP A 161 -6.65 18.13 4.69
C ASP A 161 -7.48 18.73 5.84
N GLU A 162 -6.94 19.73 6.54
CA GLU A 162 -7.63 20.41 7.65
C GLU A 162 -8.97 21.05 7.22
N ALA A 163 -9.15 21.34 5.94
CA ALA A 163 -10.34 22.01 5.42
C ALA A 163 -11.58 21.11 5.37
N ASP A 164 -11.42 19.83 5.05
CA ASP A 164 -12.53 18.86 4.95
C ASP A 164 -12.35 17.59 5.80
N GLY A 165 -11.17 17.39 6.38
CA GLY A 165 -10.83 16.27 7.25
C GLY A 165 -10.64 14.95 6.52
N LEU A 166 -10.56 14.96 5.18
CA LEU A 166 -10.29 13.76 4.39
C LEU A 166 -8.79 13.53 4.29
N GLN A 167 -8.36 12.27 4.37
CA GLN A 167 -7.02 11.88 3.96
C GLN A 167 -6.94 11.96 2.43
N LYS A 168 -5.93 12.66 1.91
CA LYS A 168 -5.72 12.87 0.48
C LYS A 168 -4.26 12.60 0.12
N ILE A 169 -4.02 12.36 -1.15
CA ILE A 169 -2.69 12.20 -1.74
C ILE A 169 -2.42 13.41 -2.63
N HIS A 170 -1.26 14.05 -2.48
CA HIS A 170 -0.76 15.05 -3.42
C HIS A 170 0.52 14.54 -4.09
N PHE A 171 0.54 14.46 -5.42
CA PHE A 171 1.74 14.12 -6.18
C PHE A 171 2.46 15.38 -6.65
N CYS A 172 3.73 15.52 -6.29
CA CYS A 172 4.55 16.65 -6.68
C CYS A 172 4.95 16.58 -8.16
N PRO A 173 5.24 17.72 -8.81
CA PRO A 173 5.61 17.76 -10.23
C PRO A 173 6.77 16.81 -10.59
N ILE A 174 7.75 16.65 -9.69
CA ILE A 174 8.92 15.81 -9.94
C ILE A 174 8.60 14.30 -9.94
N ALA A 175 7.51 13.85 -9.30
CA ALA A 175 7.08 12.45 -9.40
C ALA A 175 6.62 12.11 -10.82
N PHE A 176 5.93 13.04 -11.50
CA PHE A 176 5.46 12.82 -12.87
C PHE A 176 6.61 12.72 -13.89
N GLU A 177 7.82 13.15 -13.54
CA GLU A 177 9.02 13.00 -14.37
C GLU A 177 9.62 11.58 -14.28
N LYS A 178 9.19 10.76 -13.31
CA LYS A 178 9.62 9.37 -13.18
C LYS A 178 9.05 8.54 -14.35
N PRO A 179 9.81 7.56 -14.87
CA PRO A 179 9.34 6.68 -15.93
C PRO A 179 8.21 5.76 -15.44
N GLY A 180 7.42 5.23 -16.38
CA GLY A 180 6.50 4.12 -16.13
C GLY A 180 7.22 2.75 -16.09
N LEU A 181 6.51 1.69 -15.70
CA LEU A 181 7.11 0.34 -15.60
C LEU A 181 7.60 -0.21 -16.95
N ASP A 182 6.94 0.17 -18.03
CA ASP A 182 7.28 -0.28 -19.40
C ASP A 182 8.64 0.24 -19.90
N SER A 183 9.18 1.25 -19.23
CA SER A 183 10.41 1.94 -19.61
C SER A 183 11.66 1.35 -18.95
N ILE A 184 11.50 0.34 -18.07
CA ILE A 184 12.62 -0.34 -17.42
C ILE A 184 13.40 -1.19 -18.44
N ASP A 185 14.66 -0.84 -18.67
CA ASP A 185 15.59 -1.65 -19.46
C ASP A 185 16.35 -2.63 -18.56
N CYS A 186 15.93 -3.90 -18.58
CA CYS A 186 16.57 -4.99 -17.85
C CYS A 186 18.08 -5.11 -18.10
N GLY A 187 18.60 -4.67 -19.26
CA GLY A 187 20.01 -4.72 -19.61
C GLY A 187 20.85 -3.59 -19.01
N ALA A 188 20.22 -2.54 -18.50
CA ALA A 188 20.87 -1.35 -17.94
C ALA A 188 20.87 -1.31 -16.39
N LEU A 189 20.19 -2.27 -15.76
CA LEU A 189 20.12 -2.41 -14.30
C LEU A 189 21.48 -2.78 -13.71
N ASP A 190 21.67 -2.43 -12.44
CA ASP A 190 22.80 -2.91 -11.65
C ASP A 190 22.65 -4.41 -11.35
N SER A 191 23.69 -5.03 -10.80
CA SER A 191 23.65 -6.43 -10.34
C SER A 191 22.92 -6.61 -9.00
N TYR A 192 22.42 -5.52 -8.43
CA TYR A 192 21.61 -5.45 -7.21
C TYR A 192 20.42 -4.51 -7.45
N PRO A 193 19.31 -4.62 -6.68
CA PRO A 193 18.18 -3.71 -6.81
C PRO A 193 18.60 -2.28 -6.41
N SER A 194 18.43 -1.31 -7.31
CA SER A 194 18.86 0.08 -7.13
C SER A 194 17.83 1.10 -7.64
N GLU A 195 18.09 2.39 -7.37
CA GLU A 195 17.29 3.53 -7.85
C GLU A 195 17.11 3.58 -9.38
N LYS A 196 17.90 2.81 -10.15
CA LYS A 196 17.70 2.69 -11.60
C LYS A 196 16.37 2.04 -11.99
N MET A 197 15.74 1.32 -11.07
CA MET A 197 14.42 0.73 -11.27
C MET A 197 13.30 1.73 -11.01
N ASP A 198 13.60 2.91 -10.46
CA ASP A 198 12.60 3.77 -9.87
C ASP A 198 11.57 4.30 -10.90
N THR A 199 10.29 4.26 -10.52
CA THR A 199 9.16 4.55 -11.41
C THR A 199 8.08 5.37 -10.72
N PHE A 200 7.24 6.03 -11.52
CA PHE A 200 6.06 6.71 -11.01
C PHE A 200 5.11 5.74 -10.28
N SER A 201 4.95 4.52 -10.80
CA SER A 201 4.10 3.48 -10.23
C SER A 201 4.58 3.01 -8.85
N ARG A 202 5.89 3.10 -8.57
CA ARG A 202 6.46 2.87 -7.23
C ARG A 202 6.07 3.98 -6.27
N VAL A 203 6.18 5.25 -6.67
CA VAL A 203 5.72 6.41 -5.87
C VAL A 203 4.23 6.27 -5.56
N VAL A 204 3.42 5.94 -6.56
CA VAL A 204 1.99 5.71 -6.36
C VAL A 204 1.71 4.60 -5.35
N LEU A 205 2.42 3.47 -5.44
CA LEU A 205 2.23 2.37 -4.49
C LEU A 205 2.66 2.76 -3.08
N HIS A 206 3.73 3.55 -2.93
CA HIS A 206 4.15 4.11 -1.64
C HIS A 206 3.02 4.92 -1.01
N GLU A 207 2.45 5.90 -1.72
CA GLU A 207 1.37 6.74 -1.17
C GLU A 207 0.12 5.94 -0.81
N ILE A 208 -0.25 4.95 -1.63
CA ILE A 208 -1.37 4.06 -1.34
C ILE A 208 -1.16 3.36 0.01
N THR A 209 0.07 3.00 0.38
CA THR A 209 0.31 2.31 1.66
C THR A 209 0.08 3.20 2.88
N HIS A 210 0.20 4.52 2.77
CA HIS A 210 -0.16 5.45 3.84
C HIS A 210 -1.68 5.58 4.09
N GLY A 211 -2.50 5.05 3.18
CA GLY A 211 -3.95 5.04 3.32
C GLY A 211 -4.39 4.47 4.67
N GLU A 212 -5.22 5.21 5.40
CA GLU A 212 -5.74 4.79 6.70
C GLU A 212 -6.55 3.49 6.61
N ASN A 213 -7.05 3.17 5.42
CA ASN A 213 -7.81 1.97 5.10
C ASN A 213 -6.94 0.79 4.59
N VAL A 214 -5.62 0.97 4.46
CA VAL A 214 -4.67 -0.06 3.96
C VAL A 214 -3.95 -0.81 5.08
N GLY A 215 -4.03 -0.34 6.33
CA GLY A 215 -3.47 -1.01 7.52
C GLY A 215 -4.39 -2.07 8.16
N PRO A 216 -3.86 -2.93 9.05
CA PRO A 216 -4.66 -3.92 9.76
C PRO A 216 -5.77 -3.26 10.61
N GLU A 217 -7.02 -3.75 10.47
CA GLU A 217 -8.23 -3.21 11.14
C GLU A 217 -8.08 -3.02 12.67
N SER A 218 -7.13 -3.71 13.31
CA SER A 218 -7.02 -3.77 14.77
C SER A 218 -6.35 -2.56 15.42
N GLU A 219 -5.63 -1.69 14.70
CA GLU A 219 -4.99 -0.53 15.33
C GLU A 219 -4.89 0.69 14.41
N LEU A 220 -5.63 1.75 14.74
CA LEU A 220 -5.42 3.12 14.22
C LEU A 220 -4.00 3.67 14.53
N SER A 221 -3.17 2.95 15.30
CA SER A 221 -1.75 3.20 15.56
C SER A 221 -0.77 2.43 14.67
N ALA A 222 -1.25 1.46 13.88
CA ALA A 222 -0.46 0.58 13.00
C ALA A 222 -0.43 1.05 11.54
N GLN A 223 -0.67 2.34 11.30
CA GLN A 223 -0.52 2.94 9.97
C GLN A 223 0.90 2.77 9.47
N ILE A 224 1.02 2.46 8.18
CA ILE A 224 2.30 2.48 7.46
C ILE A 224 2.67 3.95 7.27
N LYS A 225 3.91 4.29 7.59
CA LYS A 225 4.47 5.64 7.67
C LYS A 225 5.85 5.66 7.06
N ASP A 226 6.49 6.81 7.09
CA ASP A 226 7.91 6.93 6.79
C ASP A 226 8.71 6.79 8.07
N ILE A 227 9.44 5.69 8.17
CA ILE A 227 10.18 5.31 9.37
C ILE A 227 11.61 5.82 9.27
N GLU A 228 12.13 6.40 10.35
CA GLU A 228 13.54 6.82 10.40
C GLU A 228 14.50 5.62 10.54
N ASN A 229 15.67 5.70 9.93
CA ASN A 229 16.83 4.84 10.22
C ASN A 229 17.49 5.22 11.55
N ASP A 230 18.57 4.52 11.93
CA ASP A 230 19.32 4.82 13.16
C ASP A 230 20.05 6.18 13.11
N ASP A 231 20.24 6.74 11.91
CA ASP A 231 20.85 8.05 11.68
C ASP A 231 19.87 9.23 11.85
N GLU A 232 18.65 8.97 12.33
CA GLU A 232 17.53 9.93 12.46
C GLU A 232 17.02 10.49 11.11
N GLY A 233 17.50 9.99 9.97
CA GLY A 233 16.96 10.32 8.67
C GLY A 233 15.86 9.35 8.26
N ILE A 234 14.84 9.84 7.57
CA ILE A 234 13.74 9.02 7.04
C ILE A 234 14.30 7.94 6.09
N ALA A 235 13.74 6.73 6.15
CA ALA A 235 14.15 5.58 5.34
C ALA A 235 13.67 5.67 3.87
N TYR A 236 13.82 6.84 3.26
CA TYR A 236 13.46 7.09 1.87
C TYR A 236 14.51 6.54 0.89
N GLY A 237 14.01 5.98 -0.20
CA GLY A 237 14.82 5.38 -1.24
C GLY A 237 15.21 3.94 -0.91
N ILE A 238 15.56 3.20 -1.96
CA ILE A 238 15.75 1.76 -1.88
C ILE A 238 16.88 1.36 -0.93
N ASN A 239 17.94 2.16 -0.87
CA ASN A 239 19.11 1.88 -0.03
C ASN A 239 18.77 1.96 1.47
N ARG A 240 17.98 2.96 1.86
CA ARG A 240 17.58 3.16 3.26
C ARG A 240 16.49 2.17 3.68
N ALA A 241 15.56 1.84 2.77
CA ALA A 241 14.60 0.76 2.97
C ALA A 241 15.29 -0.60 3.22
N HIS A 242 16.34 -0.93 2.44
CA HIS A 242 17.16 -2.13 2.68
C HIS A 242 17.90 -2.11 4.02
N ALA A 243 18.30 -0.93 4.49
CA ALA A 243 19.01 -0.80 5.76
C ALA A 243 18.09 -1.01 6.95
N LEU A 244 16.82 -0.61 6.84
CA LEU A 244 15.85 -0.67 7.92
C LEU A 244 15.69 -2.10 8.47
N VAL A 245 15.69 -3.12 7.60
CA VAL A 245 15.61 -4.54 7.99
C VAL A 245 16.83 -5.01 8.82
N ARG A 246 17.96 -4.28 8.77
CA ARG A 246 19.17 -4.58 9.54
C ARG A 246 19.27 -3.78 10.83
N GLU A 247 18.73 -2.56 10.83
CA GLU A 247 18.89 -1.59 11.93
C GLU A 247 17.73 -1.61 12.91
N LYS A 248 16.50 -1.70 12.40
CA LYS A 248 15.28 -1.60 13.18
C LYS A 248 14.31 -2.72 12.82
N ILE A 249 14.75 -3.96 13.05
CA ILE A 249 13.94 -5.18 12.83
C ILE A 249 12.55 -5.02 13.47
N GLY A 250 11.51 -5.33 12.69
CA GLY A 250 10.11 -5.18 13.04
C GLY A 250 9.54 -3.78 12.81
N GLN A 251 10.35 -2.78 12.43
CA GLN A 251 9.84 -1.46 12.02
C GLN A 251 9.62 -1.37 10.51
N GLU A 252 10.28 -2.21 9.72
CA GLU A 252 10.13 -2.23 8.26
C GLU A 252 8.71 -2.60 7.80
N VAL A 253 7.96 -3.36 8.61
CA VAL A 253 6.53 -3.65 8.38
C VAL A 253 5.65 -2.39 8.45
N TYR A 254 6.16 -1.30 9.01
CA TYR A 254 5.48 0.00 9.07
C TYR A 254 6.06 1.03 8.11
N ASN A 255 7.01 0.68 7.24
CA ASN A 255 7.64 1.62 6.30
C ASN A 255 7.07 1.51 4.88
N ALA A 256 6.53 2.60 4.33
CA ALA A 256 5.90 2.61 3.01
C ALA A 256 6.86 2.19 1.88
N ASP A 257 8.10 2.69 1.93
CA ASP A 257 9.11 2.36 0.92
C ASP A 257 9.52 0.89 0.93
N ASN A 258 9.44 0.18 2.06
CA ASN A 258 9.69 -1.27 2.09
C ASN A 258 8.64 -2.03 1.28
N TYR A 259 7.36 -1.63 1.32
CA TYR A 259 6.32 -2.24 0.48
C TYR A 259 6.49 -1.89 -1.00
N ALA A 260 6.73 -0.61 -1.29
CA ALA A 260 6.81 -0.09 -2.64
C ALA A 260 8.03 -0.65 -3.40
N TYR A 261 9.22 -0.60 -2.80
CA TYR A 261 10.43 -1.11 -3.43
C TYR A 261 10.50 -2.62 -3.48
N MET A 262 10.01 -3.35 -2.46
CA MET A 262 9.92 -4.82 -2.53
C MET A 262 9.01 -5.26 -3.68
N SER A 263 7.87 -4.59 -3.85
CA SER A 263 6.94 -4.88 -4.94
C SER A 263 7.51 -4.54 -6.31
N LEU A 264 8.27 -3.44 -6.42
CA LEU A 264 8.99 -3.05 -7.62
C LEU A 264 10.09 -4.06 -7.96
N ASP A 265 10.96 -4.41 -7.02
CA ASP A 265 11.98 -5.44 -7.22
C ASP A 265 11.32 -6.76 -7.64
N ALA A 266 10.27 -7.20 -6.95
CA ALA A 266 9.57 -8.44 -7.31
C ALA A 266 9.04 -8.42 -8.74
N TRP A 267 8.51 -7.28 -9.19
CA TRP A 267 8.06 -7.12 -10.57
C TRP A 267 9.22 -7.11 -11.57
N VAL A 268 10.28 -6.37 -11.29
CA VAL A 268 11.48 -6.25 -12.15
C VAL A 268 12.16 -7.60 -12.26
N SER A 269 12.47 -8.24 -11.13
CA SER A 269 13.08 -9.56 -11.04
C SER A 269 12.28 -10.61 -11.82
N TRP A 270 10.95 -10.61 -11.71
CA TRP A 270 10.08 -11.50 -12.49
C TRP A 270 10.03 -11.18 -13.99
N THR A 271 10.02 -9.91 -14.37
CA THR A 271 9.88 -9.45 -15.76
C THR A 271 11.18 -9.61 -16.53
N CYS A 272 12.31 -9.32 -15.88
CA CYS A 272 13.64 -9.40 -16.45
C CYS A 272 14.24 -10.82 -16.42
N THR A 273 13.71 -11.72 -15.60
CA THR A 273 14.09 -13.14 -15.64
C THR A 273 13.53 -13.81 -16.91
N PRO A 274 14.39 -14.46 -17.73
CA PRO A 274 13.95 -15.21 -18.91
C PRO A 274 12.85 -16.22 -18.58
N ARG A 275 11.88 -16.36 -19.48
CA ARG A 275 10.66 -17.17 -19.23
C ARG A 275 10.98 -18.62 -18.87
N GLU A 276 12.04 -19.18 -19.42
CA GLU A 276 12.54 -20.53 -19.16
C GLU A 276 13.14 -20.71 -17.75
N ASN A 277 13.53 -19.62 -17.08
CA ASN A 277 14.19 -19.62 -15.77
C ASN A 277 13.33 -18.95 -14.69
N ARG A 278 12.03 -18.77 -14.95
CA ARG A 278 11.17 -17.94 -14.12
C ARG A 278 10.97 -18.44 -12.69
N ASP A 279 11.21 -19.71 -12.44
CA ASP A 279 11.19 -20.29 -11.09
C ASP A 279 12.34 -19.76 -10.21
N ALA A 280 13.38 -19.15 -10.80
CA ALA A 280 14.52 -18.55 -10.10
C ALA A 280 14.45 -17.01 -10.07
N TRP A 281 13.28 -16.42 -10.31
CA TRP A 281 13.12 -14.97 -10.46
C TRP A 281 13.64 -14.18 -9.26
N ALA A 282 13.43 -14.68 -8.03
CA ALA A 282 13.84 -13.99 -6.81
C ALA A 282 15.37 -13.86 -6.69
N SER A 283 16.14 -14.55 -7.53
CA SER A 283 17.61 -14.47 -7.62
C SER A 283 18.07 -13.71 -8.86
N PHE A 284 17.21 -12.92 -9.50
CA PHE A 284 17.56 -12.11 -10.67
C PHE A 284 18.75 -11.18 -10.38
N PHE A 285 18.72 -10.49 -9.24
CA PHE A 285 19.84 -9.72 -8.71
C PHE A 285 20.79 -10.63 -7.91
N PRO A 286 22.00 -10.92 -8.43
CA PRO A 286 22.92 -11.84 -7.76
C PRO A 286 23.71 -11.22 -6.59
N ASP A 287 23.85 -9.89 -6.58
CA ASP A 287 24.69 -9.19 -5.60
C ASP A 287 23.84 -8.55 -4.50
N PRO A 288 24.34 -8.51 -3.25
CA PRO A 288 23.67 -7.74 -2.20
C PRO A 288 23.74 -6.23 -2.51
N PRO A 289 22.75 -5.43 -2.08
CA PRO A 289 22.83 -3.99 -2.18
C PRO A 289 24.01 -3.44 -1.36
N PRO A 290 24.60 -2.30 -1.76
CA PRO A 290 25.62 -1.64 -0.96
C PRO A 290 25.06 -1.20 0.39
N ASP A 291 25.95 -1.00 1.37
CA ASP A 291 25.59 -0.29 2.59
C ASP A 291 25.21 1.16 2.26
N TYR A 292 24.21 1.70 2.96
CA TYR A 292 23.83 3.09 2.79
C TYR A 292 24.85 4.00 3.50
N GLU A 293 25.20 5.12 2.87
CA GLU A 293 26.14 6.14 3.39
C GLU A 293 25.41 7.28 4.10
#